data_AF-A0A2E5VZQ0-F1
#
_entry.id   AF-A0A2E5VZQ0-F1
#
_cell.length_a   1.000
_cell.length_b   1.000
_cell.length_c   1.000
_cell.angle_alpha   90.00
_cell.angle_beta   90.00
_cell.angle_gamma   90.00
#
_symmetry.space_group_name_H-M   'P 1'
#
loop_
_entity.id
_entity.type
_entity.pdbx_description
1 polymer ?
#
loop_
_entity_poly.entity_id
_entity_poly.type
_entity_poly.pdbx_seq_one_letter_code
_entity_poly.pdbx_strand_id
1 'polypeptide(L)'
;MFGDSEANRAILATVFVTIVIFSYTGSDLILNQREVVQYAQTEKEWVISFENSIVDDDEDNMTFTFNDIWAHQDEKVIDFFLDDVQVSEGFAIGFIDVKIIPEECNGAAESEGRCENGIWISDGGEWECDSISATLMGDNSTLTGQWYDSGNSLSKSDSGCEPLYLRIVIYPEYDEHNEVNQSAVNEYQALSPWKVGGWGQGVVSVQINVDVNSYGGFGPLDDSEELTIEVRVHEFRATATLNNMSL
;
A
#
# COMPACT_ATOMS: atom_id res chain seq x y z
N MET A 1 39.25 48.45 5.52
CA MET A 1 38.64 47.32 6.28
C MET A 1 39.63 46.64 7.24
N PHE A 2 40.95 46.91 7.16
CA PHE A 2 41.90 46.60 8.24
C PHE A 2 42.84 47.79 8.43
N GLY A 3 42.52 48.67 9.39
CA GLY A 3 43.31 49.87 9.68
C GLY A 3 43.80 49.96 11.12
N ASP A 4 43.41 49.00 11.97
CA ASP A 4 43.69 49.04 13.39
C ASP A 4 44.62 47.88 13.78
N SER A 5 45.78 48.22 14.34
CA SER A 5 46.84 47.25 14.64
C SER A 5 46.44 46.28 15.76
N GLU A 6 45.55 46.71 16.67
CA GLU A 6 45.01 45.86 17.72
C GLU A 6 44.01 44.85 17.15
N ALA A 7 43.13 45.26 16.23
CA ALA A 7 42.19 44.37 15.56
C ALA A 7 42.91 43.28 14.77
N ASN A 8 43.99 43.63 14.05
CA ASN A 8 44.79 42.64 13.32
C ASN A 8 45.49 41.64 14.27
N ARG A 9 45.98 42.08 15.44
CA ARG A 9 46.60 41.19 16.44
C ARG A 9 45.57 40.26 17.08
N ALA A 10 44.37 40.77 17.37
CA ALA A 10 43.28 39.97 17.90
C ALA A 10 42.87 38.88 16.90
N ILE A 11 42.67 39.23 15.62
CA ILE A 11 42.31 38.27 14.57
C ILE A 11 43.38 37.18 14.40
N LEU A 12 44.67 37.57 14.39
CA LEU A 12 45.79 36.61 14.27
C LEU A 12 45.82 35.64 15.45
N ALA A 13 45.57 36.12 16.66
CA ALA A 13 45.48 35.29 17.86
C ALA A 13 44.28 34.34 17.78
N THR A 14 43.11 34.81 17.34
CA THR A 14 41.93 33.95 17.19
C THR A 14 42.16 32.86 16.16
N VAL A 15 42.67 33.20 14.97
CA VAL A 15 42.99 32.23 13.91
C VAL A 15 43.99 31.19 14.41
N PHE A 16 45.03 31.61 15.13
CA PHE A 16 46.01 30.69 15.69
C PHE A 16 45.37 29.71 16.70
N VAL A 17 44.54 30.22 17.61
CA VAL A 17 43.81 29.38 18.57
C VAL A 17 42.87 28.41 17.85
N THR A 18 42.14 28.86 16.84
CA THR A 18 41.26 28.01 16.04
C THR A 18 42.05 26.89 15.33
N ILE A 19 43.20 27.20 14.74
CA ILE A 19 44.08 26.20 14.12
C ILE A 19 44.55 25.17 15.15
N VAL A 20 44.96 25.61 16.35
CA VAL A 20 45.40 24.70 17.41
C VAL A 20 44.26 23.78 17.85
N ILE A 21 43.05 24.31 18.03
CA ILE A 21 41.87 23.53 18.41
C ILE A 21 41.50 22.52 17.33
N PHE A 22 41.45 22.91 16.06
CA PHE A 22 41.16 21.99 14.96
C PHE A 22 42.25 20.93 14.78
N SER A 23 43.52 21.30 14.96
CA SER A 23 44.63 20.35 14.86
C SER A 23 44.59 19.32 15.99
N TYR A 24 44.29 19.76 17.22
CA TYR A 24 44.16 18.88 18.37
C TYR A 24 42.96 17.94 18.25
N THR A 25 41.77 18.48 17.95
CA THR A 25 40.55 17.68 17.79
C THR A 25 40.63 16.73 16.59
N GLY A 26 41.21 17.16 15.47
CA GLY A 26 41.45 16.31 14.30
C GLY A 26 42.47 15.20 14.60
N SER A 27 43.52 15.50 15.35
CA SER A 27 44.52 14.49 15.74
C SER A 27 43.96 13.48 16.74
N ASP A 28 43.17 13.92 17.72
CA ASP A 28 42.48 13.04 18.67
C ASP A 28 41.50 12.09 17.94
N LEU A 29 40.73 12.62 16.98
CA LEU A 29 39.85 11.80 16.14
C LEU A 29 40.62 10.75 15.33
N ILE A 30 41.72 11.15 14.68
CA ILE A 30 42.52 10.27 13.80
C ILE A 30 43.39 9.27 14.58
N LEU A 31 43.81 9.57 15.80
CA LEU A 31 44.72 8.69 16.55
C LEU A 31 43.99 7.87 17.61
N ASN A 32 43.03 8.45 18.32
CA ASN A 32 42.37 7.80 19.46
C ASN A 32 40.97 7.26 19.13
N GLN A 33 40.30 7.75 18.08
CA GLN A 33 38.90 7.39 17.78
C GLN A 33 38.71 6.72 16.41
N ARG A 34 39.76 6.16 15.80
CA ARG A 34 39.63 5.47 14.50
C ARG A 34 38.58 4.36 14.50
N GLU A 35 38.49 3.58 15.57
CA GLU A 35 37.52 2.49 15.68
C GLU A 35 36.09 3.02 15.68
N VAL A 36 35.84 4.15 16.34
CA VAL A 36 34.51 4.80 16.37
C VAL A 36 34.16 5.34 14.98
N VAL A 37 35.13 5.98 14.30
CA VAL A 37 34.93 6.49 12.93
C VAL A 37 34.71 5.35 11.95
N GLN A 38 35.48 4.26 12.05
CA GLN A 38 35.30 3.07 11.22
C GLN A 38 33.93 2.44 11.49
N TYR A 39 33.56 2.18 12.74
CA TYR A 39 32.26 1.64 13.10
C TYR A 39 31.08 2.52 12.66
N ALA A 40 31.26 3.84 12.63
CA ALA A 40 30.27 4.79 12.15
C ALA A 40 30.18 4.87 10.62
N GLN A 41 31.14 4.29 9.88
CA GLN A 41 31.18 4.26 8.41
C GLN A 41 30.94 2.86 7.84
N THR A 42 31.17 1.81 8.62
CA THR A 42 30.90 0.43 8.20
C THR A 42 29.41 0.20 8.08
N GLU A 43 29.01 -0.42 6.97
CA GLU A 43 27.65 -0.91 6.80
C GLU A 43 27.36 -2.02 7.82
N LYS A 44 26.16 -1.98 8.37
CA LYS A 44 25.64 -2.95 9.32
C LYS A 44 24.40 -3.59 8.73
N GLU A 45 24.11 -4.80 9.14
CA GLU A 45 22.85 -5.43 8.82
C GLU A 45 21.75 -4.92 9.76
N TRP A 46 20.65 -4.49 9.17
CA TRP A 46 19.43 -4.05 9.84
C TRP A 46 18.30 -4.99 9.45
N VAL A 47 17.46 -5.33 10.41
CA VAL A 47 16.16 -5.95 10.16
C VAL A 47 15.13 -4.83 10.16
N ILE A 48 14.50 -4.64 9.00
CA ILE A 48 13.36 -3.75 8.85
C ILE A 48 12.10 -4.54 9.15
N SER A 49 11.37 -4.17 10.19
CA SER A 49 10.08 -4.77 10.55
C SER A 49 8.94 -3.85 10.14
N PHE A 50 7.88 -4.43 9.60
CA PHE A 50 6.71 -3.71 9.13
C PHE A 50 5.52 -3.94 10.07
N GLU A 51 5.00 -2.85 10.60
CA GLU A 51 3.70 -2.84 11.28
C GLU A 51 2.63 -2.53 10.25
N ASN A 52 1.71 -3.47 10.03
CA ASN A 52 0.67 -3.36 9.01
C ASN A 52 -0.70 -3.14 9.65
N SER A 53 -1.47 -2.19 9.14
CA SER A 53 -2.86 -1.91 9.52
C SER A 53 -3.70 -1.62 8.29
N ILE A 54 -5.02 -1.64 8.45
CA ILE A 54 -5.97 -1.19 7.43
C ILE A 54 -6.44 0.20 7.88
N VAL A 55 -6.52 1.14 6.94
CA VAL A 55 -7.17 2.43 7.23
C VAL A 55 -8.66 2.21 7.29
N ASP A 56 -9.21 2.33 8.48
CA ASP A 56 -10.59 2.00 8.81
C ASP A 56 -11.11 3.01 9.84
N ASP A 57 -12.15 3.74 9.45
CA ASP A 57 -12.79 4.76 10.27
C ASP A 57 -13.96 4.20 11.10
N ASP A 58 -14.52 3.05 10.72
CA ASP A 58 -15.79 2.49 11.23
C ASP A 58 -15.62 1.11 11.94
N GLU A 59 -14.40 0.64 12.14
CA GLU A 59 -14.01 -0.63 12.77
C GLU A 59 -14.53 -1.89 12.03
N ASP A 60 -14.81 -1.80 10.72
CA ASP A 60 -15.29 -2.89 9.87
C ASP A 60 -14.18 -3.60 9.06
N ASN A 61 -12.92 -3.18 9.25
CA ASN A 61 -11.74 -3.52 8.45
C ASN A 61 -11.89 -3.18 6.95
N MET A 62 -12.62 -2.11 6.63
CA MET A 62 -12.77 -1.56 5.29
C MET A 62 -12.46 -0.07 5.29
N THR A 63 -12.01 0.42 4.13
CA THR A 63 -11.86 1.86 3.91
C THR A 63 -13.07 2.43 3.18
N PHE A 64 -13.59 1.70 2.19
CA PHE A 64 -14.80 2.08 1.46
C PHE A 64 -15.67 0.86 1.18
N THR A 65 -16.98 1.06 1.26
CA THR A 65 -17.99 0.07 0.86
C THR A 65 -19.00 0.76 -0.06
N PHE A 66 -19.25 0.15 -1.22
CA PHE A 66 -20.22 0.62 -2.20
C PHE A 66 -21.12 -0.53 -2.61
N ASN A 67 -22.44 -0.34 -2.59
CA ASN A 67 -23.42 -1.31 -3.08
C ASN A 67 -24.33 -0.61 -4.08
N ASP A 68 -24.57 -1.26 -5.22
CA ASP A 68 -25.53 -0.80 -6.24
C ASP A 68 -26.07 -1.98 -7.07
N ILE A 69 -27.19 -1.77 -7.74
CA ILE A 69 -27.85 -2.74 -8.63
C ILE A 69 -27.60 -2.36 -10.10
N TRP A 70 -27.24 -3.35 -10.91
CA TRP A 70 -26.71 -3.20 -12.27
C TRP A 70 -27.52 -4.05 -13.23
N ALA A 71 -27.88 -3.51 -14.39
CA ALA A 71 -28.63 -4.23 -15.42
C ALA A 71 -27.70 -4.97 -16.40
N HIS A 72 -28.29 -5.77 -17.28
CA HIS A 72 -27.58 -6.41 -18.40
C HIS A 72 -26.75 -5.42 -19.22
N GLN A 73 -25.48 -5.75 -19.47
CA GLN A 73 -24.53 -4.94 -20.23
C GLN A 73 -24.25 -3.57 -19.60
N ASP A 74 -24.50 -3.42 -18.30
CA ASP A 74 -24.08 -2.23 -17.58
C ASP A 74 -22.55 -2.23 -17.42
N GLU A 75 -21.98 -1.08 -17.75
CA GLU A 75 -20.59 -0.72 -17.52
C GLU A 75 -20.60 0.55 -16.67
N LYS A 76 -19.98 0.48 -15.48
CA LYS A 76 -19.78 1.67 -14.65
C LYS A 76 -18.33 1.74 -14.18
N VAL A 77 -17.85 2.97 -14.07
CA VAL A 77 -16.55 3.29 -13.47
C VAL A 77 -16.83 3.96 -12.13
N ILE A 78 -16.25 3.40 -11.07
CA ILE A 78 -16.39 3.91 -9.71
C ILE A 78 -15.03 4.46 -9.28
N ASP A 79 -15.05 5.71 -8.84
CA ASP A 79 -13.88 6.46 -8.42
C ASP A 79 -13.84 6.56 -6.89
N PHE A 80 -12.79 6.00 -6.29
CA PHE A 80 -12.51 6.08 -4.85
C PHE A 80 -11.40 7.12 -4.61
N PHE A 81 -11.74 8.19 -3.89
CA PHE A 81 -10.81 9.29 -3.60
C PHE A 81 -9.97 8.97 -2.37
N LEU A 82 -8.67 8.71 -2.57
CA LEU A 82 -7.76 8.44 -1.45
C LEU A 82 -7.36 9.71 -0.68
N ASP A 83 -7.60 10.89 -1.26
CA ASP A 83 -7.31 12.17 -0.60
C ASP A 83 -8.13 12.36 0.69
N ASP A 84 -9.27 11.65 0.81
CA ASP A 84 -10.13 11.67 1.99
C ASP A 84 -9.73 10.62 3.05
N VAL A 85 -8.80 9.71 2.72
CA VAL A 85 -8.35 8.62 3.61
C VAL A 85 -7.35 9.15 4.62
N GLN A 86 -7.67 9.06 5.91
CA GLN A 86 -6.80 9.52 7.00
C GLN A 86 -5.76 8.46 7.36
N VAL A 87 -4.61 8.48 6.68
CA VAL A 87 -3.46 7.62 6.99
C VAL A 87 -2.86 8.00 8.35
N SER A 88 -2.52 6.99 9.16
CA SER A 88 -1.95 7.16 10.50
C SER A 88 -0.59 7.88 10.47
N GLU A 89 -0.24 8.59 11.55
CA GLU A 89 1.04 9.32 11.60
C GLU A 89 2.24 8.36 11.49
N GLY A 90 3.09 8.61 10.50
CA GLY A 90 4.29 7.81 10.23
C GLY A 90 4.03 6.52 9.46
N PHE A 91 2.80 6.29 8.98
CA PHE A 91 2.45 5.21 8.08
C PHE A 91 2.50 5.68 6.62
N ALA A 92 2.69 4.72 5.72
CA ALA A 92 2.60 4.88 4.28
C ALA A 92 1.66 3.81 3.70
N ILE A 93 1.01 4.09 2.58
CA ILE A 93 0.12 3.12 1.92
C ILE A 93 0.97 2.08 1.19
N GLY A 94 0.84 0.81 1.54
CA GLY A 94 1.57 -0.31 0.95
C GLY A 94 0.92 -0.82 -0.33
N PHE A 95 -0.35 -1.22 -0.23
CA PHE A 95 -1.15 -1.73 -1.35
C PHE A 95 -2.63 -1.47 -1.08
N ILE A 96 -3.45 -1.65 -2.12
CA ILE A 96 -4.90 -1.50 -2.04
C ILE A 96 -5.52 -2.77 -2.60
N ASP A 97 -6.39 -3.36 -1.80
CA ASP A 97 -7.20 -4.51 -2.20
C ASP A 97 -8.62 -4.05 -2.50
N VAL A 98 -9.15 -4.49 -3.64
CA VAL A 98 -10.54 -4.29 -4.03
C VAL A 98 -11.19 -5.64 -4.17
N LYS A 99 -12.24 -5.87 -3.39
CA LYS A 99 -13.05 -7.07 -3.43
C LYS A 99 -14.42 -6.73 -3.97
N ILE A 100 -14.85 -7.46 -4.98
CA ILE A 100 -16.15 -7.28 -5.61
C ILE A 100 -16.94 -8.55 -5.38
N ILE A 101 -18.12 -8.41 -4.80
CA ILE A 101 -19.01 -9.49 -4.42
C ILE A 101 -20.24 -9.41 -5.32
N PRO A 102 -20.41 -10.36 -6.24
CA PRO A 102 -21.70 -10.59 -6.88
C PRO A 102 -22.67 -11.16 -5.85
N GLU A 103 -23.84 -10.53 -5.69
CA GLU A 103 -24.91 -11.00 -4.83
C GLU A 103 -26.00 -11.65 -5.69
N GLU A 104 -25.88 -12.96 -5.90
CA GLU A 104 -26.83 -13.78 -6.62
C GLU A 104 -27.47 -14.84 -5.69
N CYS A 105 -28.69 -14.58 -5.20
CA CYS A 105 -29.50 -15.57 -4.47
C CYS A 105 -30.84 -15.86 -5.19
N ASN A 106 -30.82 -16.16 -6.49
CA ASN A 106 -32.03 -16.48 -7.23
C ASN A 106 -32.28 -18.00 -7.26
N GLY A 107 -32.98 -18.49 -6.23
CA GLY A 107 -33.41 -19.90 -6.14
C GLY A 107 -34.85 -20.02 -5.68
N ALA A 108 -35.57 -21.04 -6.17
CA ALA A 108 -36.85 -21.39 -5.58
C ALA A 108 -36.64 -21.70 -4.09
N ALA A 109 -37.56 -21.30 -3.21
CA ALA A 109 -37.48 -21.54 -1.76
C ALA A 109 -37.36 -23.04 -1.36
N GLU A 110 -37.40 -23.95 -2.34
CA GLU A 110 -37.31 -25.40 -2.22
C GLU A 110 -36.07 -26.00 -2.93
N SER A 111 -35.17 -25.20 -3.53
CA SER A 111 -33.95 -25.71 -4.14
C SER A 111 -32.94 -26.14 -3.07
N GLU A 112 -32.19 -27.22 -3.32
CA GLU A 112 -31.31 -27.88 -2.34
C GLU A 112 -30.03 -27.08 -2.00
N GLY A 113 -29.99 -25.81 -2.38
CA GLY A 113 -28.87 -24.89 -2.17
C GLY A 113 -28.93 -24.15 -0.86
N ARG A 114 -27.75 -23.80 -0.39
CA ARG A 114 -27.58 -22.88 0.73
C ARG A 114 -27.02 -21.59 0.14
N CYS A 115 -27.74 -20.48 0.28
CA CYS A 115 -27.25 -19.13 -0.02
C CYS A 115 -26.94 -18.43 1.31
N GLU A 116 -25.78 -17.80 1.44
CA GLU A 116 -25.38 -17.03 2.62
C GLU A 116 -24.81 -15.69 2.14
N ASN A 117 -25.38 -14.58 2.61
CA ASN A 117 -24.99 -13.22 2.24
C ASN A 117 -24.92 -12.98 0.72
N GLY A 118 -25.95 -13.38 -0.03
CA GLY A 118 -25.95 -13.14 -1.48
C GLY A 118 -25.18 -14.18 -2.30
N ILE A 119 -24.50 -15.17 -1.69
CA ILE A 119 -23.62 -16.10 -2.41
C ILE A 119 -24.08 -17.56 -2.24
N TRP A 120 -24.14 -18.32 -3.34
CA TRP A 120 -24.36 -19.78 -3.30
C TRP A 120 -23.18 -20.52 -2.67
N ILE A 121 -23.40 -21.16 -1.51
CA ILE A 121 -22.38 -21.93 -0.77
C ILE A 121 -22.58 -23.45 -0.86
N SER A 122 -23.63 -23.91 -1.55
CA SER A 122 -23.79 -25.29 -2.04
C SER A 122 -24.68 -25.28 -3.28
N ASP A 123 -24.42 -26.18 -4.23
CA ASP A 123 -25.14 -26.29 -5.52
C ASP A 123 -26.65 -26.18 -5.30
N GLY A 124 -27.18 -25.04 -5.72
CA GLY A 124 -28.46 -24.52 -5.26
C GLY A 124 -29.53 -24.38 -6.31
N GLY A 125 -29.30 -25.01 -7.45
CA GLY A 125 -30.20 -24.96 -8.58
C GLY A 125 -29.42 -24.65 -9.84
N GLU A 126 -29.91 -25.22 -10.93
CA GLU A 126 -29.37 -25.24 -12.29
C GLU A 126 -29.39 -23.87 -13.00
N TRP A 127 -29.11 -22.77 -12.30
CA TRP A 127 -29.17 -21.41 -12.83
C TRP A 127 -27.75 -20.96 -13.19
N GLU A 128 -27.61 -20.41 -14.40
CA GLU A 128 -26.35 -19.90 -14.92
C GLU A 128 -26.03 -18.60 -14.19
N CYS A 129 -24.91 -18.53 -13.46
CA CYS A 129 -24.46 -17.30 -12.82
C CYS A 129 -24.23 -16.19 -13.86
N ASP A 130 -24.39 -14.96 -13.41
CA ASP A 130 -24.05 -13.79 -14.21
C ASP A 130 -22.54 -13.66 -14.39
N SER A 131 -22.10 -13.18 -15.56
CA SER A 131 -20.69 -12.94 -15.80
C SER A 131 -20.31 -11.53 -15.36
N ILE A 132 -19.40 -11.45 -14.40
CA ILE A 132 -18.86 -10.18 -13.93
C ILE A 132 -17.39 -10.07 -14.33
N SER A 133 -16.99 -8.88 -14.74
CA SER A 133 -15.59 -8.56 -14.99
C SER A 133 -15.24 -7.22 -14.39
N ALA A 134 -14.04 -7.12 -13.83
CA ALA A 134 -13.59 -5.91 -13.16
C ALA A 134 -12.13 -5.63 -13.48
N THR A 135 -11.82 -4.35 -13.65
CA THR A 135 -10.49 -3.86 -14.01
C THR A 135 -10.16 -2.57 -13.27
N LEU A 136 -8.99 -2.52 -12.64
CA LEU A 136 -8.38 -1.30 -12.11
C LEU A 136 -7.85 -0.45 -13.27
N MET A 137 -8.40 0.74 -13.43
CA MET A 137 -8.15 1.61 -14.58
C MET A 137 -6.94 2.51 -14.32
N GLY A 138 -5.74 2.07 -14.69
CA GLY A 138 -4.51 2.83 -14.47
C GLY A 138 -4.32 4.09 -15.33
N ASP A 139 -5.06 4.23 -16.42
CA ASP A 139 -5.01 5.38 -17.33
C ASP A 139 -5.99 6.51 -16.95
N ASN A 140 -7.12 6.15 -16.33
CA ASN A 140 -8.10 7.09 -15.78
C ASN A 140 -7.85 7.42 -14.31
N SER A 141 -7.08 6.57 -13.62
CA SER A 141 -6.69 6.78 -12.22
C SER A 141 -5.53 7.77 -12.12
N THR A 142 -5.65 8.77 -11.26
CA THR A 142 -4.55 9.67 -10.89
C THR A 142 -3.67 9.09 -9.77
N LEU A 143 -3.88 7.82 -9.41
CA LEU A 143 -3.22 7.16 -8.31
C LEU A 143 -1.72 7.01 -8.57
N THR A 144 -0.94 7.52 -7.63
CA THR A 144 0.51 7.31 -7.61
C THR A 144 0.82 5.95 -6.98
N GLY A 145 0.96 4.92 -7.83
CA GLY A 145 1.24 3.53 -7.42
C GLY A 145 2.09 2.76 -8.43
N GLN A 146 2.42 1.51 -8.10
CA GLN A 146 3.27 0.64 -8.92
C GLN A 146 2.47 -0.16 -9.94
N TRP A 147 1.88 0.49 -10.95
CA TRP A 147 1.00 -0.17 -11.94
C TRP A 147 1.61 -1.34 -12.71
N TYR A 148 2.93 -1.43 -12.80
CA TYR A 148 3.65 -2.47 -13.54
C TYR A 148 4.29 -3.54 -12.64
N ASP A 149 3.98 -3.53 -11.34
CA ASP A 149 4.49 -4.53 -10.41
C ASP A 149 3.89 -5.92 -10.66
N SER A 150 4.70 -6.96 -10.45
CA SER A 150 4.27 -8.34 -10.64
C SER A 150 3.29 -8.84 -9.58
N GLY A 151 3.23 -8.19 -8.41
CA GLY A 151 2.28 -8.48 -7.34
C GLY A 151 0.87 -7.95 -7.61
N ASN A 152 0.67 -7.20 -8.69
CA ASN A 152 -0.63 -6.65 -9.03
C ASN A 152 -1.58 -7.68 -9.63
N SER A 153 -2.85 -7.58 -9.24
CA SER A 153 -3.98 -8.25 -9.89
C SER A 153 -4.94 -7.15 -10.36
N LEU A 154 -4.69 -6.60 -11.54
CA LEU A 154 -5.42 -5.42 -12.04
C LEU A 154 -6.72 -5.76 -12.75
N SER A 155 -6.92 -6.99 -13.21
CA SER A 155 -8.14 -7.39 -13.91
C SER A 155 -8.50 -8.83 -13.62
N LYS A 156 -9.80 -9.07 -13.38
CA LYS A 156 -10.38 -10.38 -13.10
C LYS A 156 -11.76 -10.46 -13.71
N SER A 157 -12.19 -11.67 -14.01
CA SER A 157 -13.54 -11.97 -14.45
C SER A 157 -13.94 -13.32 -13.89
N ASP A 158 -15.21 -13.45 -13.52
CA ASP A 158 -15.79 -14.69 -13.07
C ASP A 158 -17.21 -14.85 -13.64
N SER A 159 -17.67 -16.09 -13.70
CA SER A 159 -19.02 -16.46 -14.12
C SER A 159 -19.56 -17.62 -13.28
N GLY A 160 -19.03 -17.78 -12.07
CA GLY A 160 -19.33 -18.85 -11.12
C GLY A 160 -19.83 -18.32 -9.78
N CYS A 161 -20.31 -17.07 -9.75
CA CYS A 161 -20.75 -16.38 -8.54
C CYS A 161 -19.67 -16.26 -7.46
N GLU A 162 -18.38 -16.27 -7.83
CA GLU A 162 -17.27 -16.10 -6.88
C GLU A 162 -16.86 -14.62 -6.76
N PRO A 163 -16.48 -14.15 -5.55
CA PRO A 163 -15.95 -12.81 -5.39
C PRO A 163 -14.66 -12.58 -6.21
N LEU A 164 -14.56 -11.41 -6.84
CA LEU A 164 -13.34 -10.99 -7.54
C LEU A 164 -12.40 -10.28 -6.58
N TYR A 165 -11.11 -10.62 -6.65
CA TYR A 165 -10.05 -9.98 -5.88
C TYR A 165 -9.07 -9.27 -6.81
N LEU A 166 -9.04 -7.95 -6.71
CA LEU A 166 -8.10 -7.08 -7.39
C LEU A 166 -7.13 -6.48 -6.37
N ARG A 167 -5.89 -6.26 -6.80
CA ARG A 167 -4.82 -5.72 -5.97
C ARG A 167 -3.93 -4.80 -6.77
N ILE A 168 -3.59 -3.67 -6.18
CA ILE A 168 -2.54 -2.78 -6.67
C ILE A 168 -1.53 -2.46 -5.58
N VAL A 169 -0.26 -2.75 -5.85
CA VAL A 169 0.89 -2.35 -5.04
C VAL A 169 1.11 -0.85 -5.24
N ILE A 170 1.22 -0.13 -4.13
CA ILE A 170 1.39 1.32 -4.11
C ILE A 170 2.83 1.68 -3.79
N TYR A 171 3.38 1.08 -2.74
CA TYR A 171 4.73 1.37 -2.28
C TYR A 171 5.76 0.47 -2.97
N PRO A 172 6.85 1.01 -3.54
CA PRO A 172 7.86 0.21 -4.21
C PRO A 172 8.57 -0.74 -3.24
N GLU A 173 8.87 -1.95 -3.71
CA GLU A 173 9.59 -3.01 -2.96
C GLU A 173 8.89 -3.47 -1.67
N TYR A 174 7.66 -3.01 -1.41
CA TYR A 174 6.82 -3.52 -0.35
C TYR A 174 6.10 -4.77 -0.86
N ASP A 175 6.41 -5.92 -0.26
CA ASP A 175 5.88 -7.23 -0.67
C ASP A 175 5.25 -7.96 0.55
N GLU A 176 4.51 -7.24 1.39
CA GLU A 176 3.78 -7.78 2.57
C GLU A 176 4.63 -8.56 3.59
N HIS A 177 5.95 -8.57 3.42
CA HIS A 177 6.86 -9.26 4.31
C HIS A 177 6.82 -8.60 5.68
N ASN A 178 6.79 -9.43 6.73
CA ASN A 178 6.90 -8.92 8.09
C ASN A 178 8.28 -8.30 8.35
N GLU A 179 9.32 -8.81 7.69
CA GLU A 179 10.70 -8.37 7.89
C GLU A 179 11.54 -8.43 6.60
N VAL A 180 12.41 -7.43 6.40
CA VAL A 180 13.38 -7.39 5.31
C VAL A 180 14.77 -7.05 5.87
N ASN A 181 15.79 -7.78 5.42
CA ASN A 181 17.19 -7.48 5.79
C ASN A 181 17.78 -6.42 4.86
N GLN A 182 18.44 -5.43 5.44
CA GLN A 182 19.07 -4.35 4.68
C GLN A 182 20.45 -3.97 5.24
N SER A 183 21.39 -3.72 4.34
CA SER A 183 22.72 -3.19 4.71
C SER A 183 22.69 -1.67 4.72
N ALA A 184 23.02 -1.04 5.84
CA ALA A 184 23.12 0.41 5.94
C ALA A 184 24.08 0.85 7.06
N VAL A 185 24.65 2.05 6.93
CA VAL A 185 25.61 2.59 7.91
C VAL A 185 24.94 2.98 9.23
N ASN A 186 23.68 3.44 9.16
CA ASN A 186 22.87 3.84 10.29
C ASN A 186 21.37 3.58 10.03
N GLU A 187 20.58 3.66 11.09
CA GLU A 187 19.12 3.45 11.07
C GLU A 187 18.40 4.38 10.08
N TYR A 188 18.82 5.63 10.00
CA TYR A 188 18.21 6.61 9.08
C TYR A 188 18.37 6.19 7.62
N GLN A 189 19.56 5.71 7.23
CA GLN A 189 19.81 5.20 5.90
C GLN A 189 19.05 3.90 5.63
N ALA A 190 18.95 3.02 6.61
CA ALA A 190 18.15 1.79 6.53
C ALA A 190 16.66 2.14 6.30
N LEU A 191 16.11 3.11 7.03
CA LEU A 191 14.71 3.52 6.85
C LEU A 191 14.46 4.42 5.65
N SER A 192 15.50 4.90 4.96
CA SER A 192 15.34 5.89 3.89
C SER A 192 14.47 5.41 2.72
N PRO A 193 14.51 4.15 2.26
CA PRO A 193 13.64 3.67 1.18
C PRO A 193 12.18 3.58 1.61
N TRP A 194 11.90 3.43 2.90
CA TRP A 194 10.58 3.24 3.49
C TRP A 194 9.92 4.55 3.98
N LYS A 195 10.58 5.68 3.74
CA LYS A 195 10.12 7.04 4.12
C LYS A 195 9.96 7.96 2.91
N VAL A 196 9.85 7.39 1.71
CA VAL A 196 9.64 8.13 0.47
C VAL A 196 8.16 8.49 0.37
N GLY A 197 7.86 9.78 0.47
CA GLY A 197 6.50 10.28 0.29
C GLY A 197 6.07 10.35 -1.17
N GLY A 198 4.79 10.63 -1.39
CA GLY A 198 4.20 10.82 -2.73
C GLY A 198 3.51 9.59 -3.31
N TRP A 199 3.64 8.43 -2.67
CA TRP A 199 2.88 7.22 -3.01
C TRP A 199 1.49 7.24 -2.38
N GLY A 200 0.51 6.64 -3.06
CA GLY A 200 -0.86 6.47 -2.56
C GLY A 200 -1.73 7.73 -2.61
N GLN A 201 -1.34 8.74 -3.40
CA GLN A 201 -2.13 9.96 -3.62
C GLN A 201 -2.94 9.86 -4.90
N GLY A 202 -4.16 10.40 -4.90
CA GLY A 202 -5.05 10.45 -6.06
C GLY A 202 -6.30 9.56 -5.93
N VAL A 203 -6.81 9.12 -7.08
CA VAL A 203 -8.10 8.42 -7.19
C VAL A 203 -7.88 7.01 -7.72
N VAL A 204 -8.42 6.00 -7.05
CA VAL A 204 -8.47 4.62 -7.56
C VAL A 204 -9.77 4.45 -8.34
N SER A 205 -9.67 4.13 -9.62
CA SER A 205 -10.83 3.92 -10.49
C SER A 205 -10.99 2.44 -10.80
N VAL A 206 -12.18 1.89 -10.52
CA VAL A 206 -12.54 0.50 -10.80
C VAL A 206 -13.62 0.51 -11.87
N GLN A 207 -13.33 -0.08 -13.03
CA GLN A 207 -14.32 -0.34 -14.07
C GLN A 207 -14.86 -1.74 -13.87
N ILE A 208 -16.18 -1.88 -13.84
CA ILE A 208 -16.86 -3.16 -13.76
C ILE A 208 -17.80 -3.27 -14.95
N ASN A 209 -17.87 -4.46 -15.54
CA ASN A 209 -18.83 -4.80 -16.57
C ASN A 209 -19.62 -6.02 -16.09
N VAL A 210 -20.94 -5.92 -16.20
CA VAL A 210 -21.86 -6.99 -15.83
C VAL A 210 -22.57 -7.49 -17.09
N ASP A 211 -22.52 -8.78 -17.30
CA ASP A 211 -23.26 -9.47 -18.36
C ASP A 211 -24.20 -10.50 -17.70
N VAL A 212 -25.44 -10.06 -17.44
CA VAL A 212 -26.44 -10.94 -16.82
C VAL A 212 -26.95 -11.97 -17.84
N ASN A 213 -27.01 -13.23 -17.43
CA ASN A 213 -27.48 -14.34 -18.23
C ASN A 213 -28.98 -14.54 -18.00
N SER A 214 -29.79 -14.17 -18.98
CA SER A 214 -31.22 -14.49 -18.92
C SER A 214 -31.43 -15.99 -19.17
N TYR A 215 -31.86 -16.74 -18.15
CA TYR A 215 -32.24 -18.15 -18.29
C TYR A 215 -33.32 -18.32 -19.38
N GLY A 216 -33.03 -19.13 -20.42
CA GLY A 216 -33.91 -19.33 -21.59
C GLY A 216 -35.15 -20.21 -21.37
N GLY A 217 -35.49 -20.56 -20.11
CA GLY A 217 -36.62 -21.42 -19.76
C GLY A 217 -37.78 -20.69 -19.04
N PHE A 218 -38.75 -21.46 -18.52
CA PHE A 218 -39.87 -20.92 -17.73
C PHE A 218 -39.42 -20.64 -16.28
N GLY A 219 -38.90 -19.44 -16.04
CA GLY A 219 -38.55 -18.92 -14.71
C GLY A 219 -38.72 -17.39 -14.67
N PRO A 220 -38.68 -16.75 -13.48
CA PRO A 220 -38.49 -15.30 -13.40
C PRO A 220 -37.29 -14.87 -14.25
N LEU A 221 -37.46 -13.80 -15.00
CA LEU A 221 -36.36 -13.15 -15.70
C LEU A 221 -35.44 -12.54 -14.64
N ASP A 222 -34.18 -12.90 -14.68
CA ASP A 222 -33.12 -12.22 -13.96
C ASP A 222 -32.49 -11.22 -14.91
N ASP A 223 -32.74 -9.93 -14.68
CA ASP A 223 -32.29 -8.83 -15.53
C ASP A 223 -31.43 -7.80 -14.78
N SER A 224 -31.08 -8.10 -13.51
CA SER A 224 -30.29 -7.21 -12.67
C SER A 224 -29.45 -7.96 -11.64
N GLU A 225 -28.20 -7.53 -11.47
CA GLU A 225 -27.23 -8.03 -10.51
C GLU A 225 -27.00 -7.00 -9.38
N GLU A 226 -27.00 -7.45 -8.12
CA GLU A 226 -26.58 -6.62 -6.99
C GLU A 226 -25.08 -6.81 -6.73
N LEU A 227 -24.32 -5.71 -6.70
CA LEU A 227 -22.89 -5.75 -6.51
C LEU A 227 -22.49 -4.99 -5.25
N THR A 228 -21.70 -5.65 -4.40
CA THR A 228 -21.03 -5.02 -3.26
C THR A 228 -19.53 -4.94 -3.54
N ILE A 229 -18.97 -3.72 -3.50
CA ILE A 229 -17.56 -3.42 -3.73
C ILE A 229 -16.96 -2.92 -2.41
N GLU A 230 -15.93 -3.61 -1.97
CA GLU A 230 -15.21 -3.37 -0.74
C GLU A 230 -13.77 -2.98 -1.08
N VAL A 231 -13.32 -1.83 -0.59
CA VAL A 231 -11.95 -1.33 -0.80
C VAL A 231 -11.23 -1.29 0.54
N ARG A 232 -10.05 -1.90 0.59
CA ARG A 232 -9.15 -1.91 1.76
C ARG A 232 -7.84 -1.24 1.41
N VAL A 233 -7.56 -0.13 2.08
CA VAL A 233 -6.27 0.55 1.98
C VAL A 233 -5.37 0.02 3.10
N HIS A 234 -4.34 -0.71 2.71
CA HIS A 234 -3.36 -1.25 3.65
C HIS A 234 -2.24 -0.24 3.86
N GLU A 235 -2.05 0.16 5.12
CA GLU A 235 -0.97 1.04 5.53
C GLU A 235 0.10 0.26 6.30
N PHE A 236 1.35 0.73 6.21
CA PHE A 236 2.46 0.15 6.94
C PHE A 236 3.36 1.21 7.57
N ARG A 237 4.01 0.84 8.67
CA ARG A 237 5.09 1.61 9.28
C ARG A 237 6.34 0.75 9.41
N ALA A 238 7.42 1.20 8.78
CA ALA A 238 8.71 0.54 8.85
C ALA A 238 9.50 0.98 10.10
N THR A 239 10.06 0.00 10.81
CA THR A 239 10.97 0.20 11.94
C THR A 239 12.25 -0.58 11.70
N ALA A 240 13.40 -0.03 12.08
CA ALA A 240 14.69 -0.68 11.85
C ALA A 240 15.30 -1.11 13.18
N THR A 241 15.71 -2.37 13.26
CA THR A 241 16.45 -2.91 14.40
C THR A 241 17.80 -3.41 13.93
N LEU A 242 18.85 -3.14 14.70
CA LEU A 242 20.19 -3.59 14.34
C LEU A 242 20.24 -5.12 14.48
N ASN A 243 20.62 -5.81 13.41
CA ASN A 243 20.78 -7.25 13.44
C ASN A 243 22.08 -7.58 14.17
N ASN A 244 21.98 -7.82 15.48
CA ASN A 244 23.09 -8.31 16.28
C ASN A 244 23.25 -9.83 16.07
N MET A 245 23.45 -10.28 14.83
CA MET A 245 24.03 -11.59 14.62
C MET A 245 25.48 -11.54 15.12
N SER A 246 25.67 -12.18 16.26
CA SER A 246 26.90 -12.39 17.03
C SER A 246 28.21 -12.30 16.25
N LEU A 247 29.11 -11.42 16.71
CA LEU A 247 30.56 -11.64 16.67
C LEU A 247 30.94 -12.97 17.33
#